data_AF-A0A7J6C9X0-F1
#
_entry.id   AF-A0A7J6C9X0-F1
#
_cell.length_a   1.000
_cell.length_b   1.000
_cell.length_c   1.000
_cell.angle_alpha   90.00
_cell.angle_beta   90.00
_cell.angle_gamma   90.00
#
_symmetry.space_group_name_H-M   'P 1'
#
loop_
_entity.id
_entity.type
_entity.pdbx_description
1 polymer ?
#
loop_
_entity_poly.entity_id
_entity_poly.type
_entity_poly.pdbx_seq_one_letter_code
_entity_poly.pdbx_strand_id
1 'polypeptide(L)'
;MAAIATVPNYTPSIWVRLCHAIPRLDLTLQTRDSVFTPDSWEYQQTLLVLSSFSAIALVLSLLVVLSFLIHYCCCHRGEGGRDAEEEEDDDDASGGHGYSGRKGRGICCVTWVSVAAVTLCCVAIGIGFYGNSEANDGMYQLTSSLLTANYTLASIDLLVSDTVVGLQQSVSGPLTSMEEVFGGHKPALVPTRSCRRLSERVVSLLSNLTLGRGLIPNADGFYRANGSESIVGALTPAPPSVAPTLSPSVNSIPAPFSPGWAANTLMVNEDYRWLSYVLLLLLDLMVCFFILLGLAKQARWLLILMTVLAWLALFLSWGSLGLETATVVALSDFCFDPNTFVLNSTHFNSRTNTEILDYYLTCSRKMSSPFQQILTQSQRALSSIHSHLSSLERDALPRFPKAEKSLREVQQILNTTEGNFHQLVALLNCRGLNKDYVDSLKGLCYDGMEGLLYLSLYSFLSALAFTAILCSLPGAWRSFHSDSEEYEDSDSESEDPFTSHQARRQTATGSQRGALPPFYSYQGAGWTPPFSSAPPLPTPNVSSNGNPGYENLPLSDRQSPPPSYSPSMLTGYGSSQSHPNPSHSRNLYSH
;
A
#
# COMPACT_ATOMS: atom_id res chain seq x y z
N MET A 1 -1.09 4.27 -39.33
CA MET A 1 -1.47 3.17 -38.41
C MET A 1 -0.24 2.31 -38.20
N ALA A 2 0.56 2.60 -37.17
CA ALA A 2 1.55 1.63 -36.71
C ALA A 2 0.79 0.43 -36.13
N ALA A 3 1.27 -0.79 -36.36
CA ALA A 3 0.68 -1.96 -35.74
C ALA A 3 0.93 -1.89 -34.23
N ILE A 4 -0.14 -1.77 -33.44
CA ILE A 4 -0.05 -1.90 -31.98
C ILE A 4 0.53 -3.28 -31.70
N ALA A 5 1.68 -3.34 -31.03
CA ALA A 5 2.34 -4.58 -30.64
C ALA A 5 1.58 -5.20 -29.45
N THR A 6 0.35 -5.64 -29.69
CA THR A 6 -0.57 -6.09 -28.64
C THR A 6 0.00 -7.28 -27.88
N VAL A 7 0.24 -7.11 -26.58
CA VAL A 7 0.50 -8.22 -25.65
C VAL A 7 -0.71 -9.16 -25.68
N PRO A 8 -0.59 -10.42 -26.14
CA PRO A 8 -1.73 -11.32 -26.17
C PRO A 8 -2.17 -11.67 -24.74
N ASN A 9 -3.50 -11.65 -24.52
CA ASN A 9 -4.15 -11.79 -23.20
C ASN A 9 -4.00 -10.59 -22.25
N TYR A 10 -3.54 -9.43 -22.74
CA TYR A 10 -3.66 -8.15 -22.05
C TYR A 10 -4.38 -7.13 -22.96
N THR A 11 -5.23 -6.30 -22.35
CA THR A 11 -5.93 -5.20 -23.03
C THR A 11 -6.01 -4.01 -22.07
N PRO A 12 -5.74 -2.77 -22.51
CA PRO A 12 -5.90 -1.59 -21.67
C PRO A 12 -7.32 -1.46 -21.08
N SER A 13 -7.40 -1.25 -19.75
CA SER A 13 -8.65 -1.02 -19.04
C SER A 13 -9.37 0.25 -19.56
N ILE A 14 -10.61 0.47 -19.15
CA ILE A 14 -11.32 1.71 -19.55
C ILE A 14 -10.67 2.95 -18.91
N TRP A 15 -10.15 2.80 -17.69
CA TRP A 15 -9.38 3.81 -16.98
C TRP A 15 -8.07 4.15 -17.71
N VAL A 16 -7.28 3.14 -18.12
CA VAL A 16 -6.06 3.37 -18.91
C VAL A 16 -6.39 4.16 -20.18
N ARG A 17 -7.45 3.79 -20.90
CA ARG A 17 -7.83 4.48 -22.14
C ARG A 17 -8.35 5.91 -21.91
N LEU A 18 -9.01 6.18 -20.78
CA LEU A 18 -9.49 7.51 -20.43
C LEU A 18 -8.32 8.44 -20.08
N CYS A 19 -7.43 7.99 -19.19
CA CYS A 19 -6.23 8.74 -18.80
C CYS A 19 -5.29 8.91 -20.00
N HIS A 20 -5.13 7.87 -20.83
CA HIS A 20 -4.31 7.95 -22.04
C HIS A 20 -4.90 8.94 -23.09
N ALA A 21 -6.18 9.29 -23.03
CA ALA A 21 -6.77 10.28 -23.93
C ALA A 21 -6.52 11.75 -23.52
N ILE A 22 -5.94 12.01 -22.35
CA ILE A 22 -5.69 13.38 -21.84
C ILE A 22 -4.64 14.08 -22.71
N PRO A 23 -4.90 15.28 -23.29
CA PRO A 23 -3.92 15.93 -24.16
C PRO A 23 -2.65 16.32 -23.39
N ARG A 24 -1.48 15.85 -23.85
CA ARG A 24 -0.18 16.27 -23.31
C ARG A 24 0.14 17.64 -23.87
N LEU A 25 0.35 18.62 -23.00
CA LEU A 25 0.64 19.99 -23.37
C LEU A 25 2.05 20.36 -22.93
N ASP A 26 2.84 20.88 -23.85
CA ASP A 26 4.13 21.52 -23.57
C ASP A 26 3.90 22.87 -22.84
N LEU A 27 4.95 23.48 -22.29
CA LEU A 27 4.92 24.83 -21.70
C LEU A 27 4.50 25.91 -22.71
N THR A 28 4.59 25.62 -24.01
CA THR A 28 4.10 26.44 -25.12
C THR A 28 2.61 26.22 -25.45
N LEU A 29 1.90 25.40 -24.65
CA LEU A 29 0.52 24.95 -24.86
C LEU A 29 0.29 24.21 -26.20
N GLN A 30 1.36 23.63 -26.78
CA GLN A 30 1.28 22.76 -27.94
C GLN A 30 1.06 21.30 -27.54
N THR A 31 0.24 20.59 -28.30
CA THR A 31 -0.02 19.16 -28.10
C THR A 31 1.19 18.30 -28.46
N ARG A 32 1.58 17.39 -27.57
CA ARG A 32 2.65 16.41 -27.76
C ARG A 32 2.09 14.98 -27.82
N ASP A 33 2.91 14.06 -28.34
CA ASP A 33 2.56 12.63 -28.42
C ASP A 33 2.48 11.97 -27.03
N SER A 34 1.69 10.91 -26.93
CA SER A 34 1.44 10.14 -25.70
C SER A 34 2.37 8.95 -25.49
N VAL A 35 3.57 8.99 -26.07
CA VAL A 35 4.54 7.88 -26.00
C VAL A 35 5.28 7.93 -24.67
N PHE A 36 5.14 6.88 -23.86
CA PHE A 36 5.79 6.74 -22.56
C PHE A 36 7.32 6.82 -22.68
N THR A 37 7.88 7.97 -22.33
CA THR A 37 9.31 8.30 -22.49
C THR A 37 9.83 9.02 -21.24
N PRO A 38 9.85 8.33 -20.07
CA PRO A 38 10.06 8.95 -18.76
C PRO A 38 11.41 9.66 -18.60
N ASP A 39 12.44 9.24 -19.35
CA ASP A 39 13.78 9.85 -19.34
C ASP A 39 13.88 11.13 -20.20
N SER A 40 12.88 11.42 -21.04
CA SER A 40 12.88 12.61 -21.88
C SER A 40 12.34 13.83 -21.13
N TRP A 41 13.04 14.95 -21.27
CA TRP A 41 12.65 16.20 -20.62
C TRP A 41 11.32 16.73 -21.18
N GLU A 42 11.09 16.57 -22.48
CA GLU A 42 9.87 16.97 -23.17
C GLU A 42 8.65 16.27 -22.59
N TYR A 43 8.74 14.97 -22.30
CA TYR A 43 7.67 14.21 -21.66
C TYR A 43 7.44 14.65 -20.21
N GLN A 44 8.51 14.80 -19.42
CA GLN A 44 8.44 15.29 -18.04
C GLN A 44 7.80 16.69 -17.95
N GLN A 45 8.08 17.58 -18.90
CA GLN A 45 7.43 18.89 -19.00
C GLN A 45 5.91 18.78 -19.14
N THR A 46 5.40 17.83 -19.94
CA THR A 46 3.95 17.67 -20.12
C THR A 46 3.24 17.16 -18.87
N LEU A 47 3.89 16.29 -18.09
CA LEU A 47 3.39 15.84 -16.79
C LEU A 47 3.41 16.98 -15.76
N LEU A 48 4.44 17.84 -15.79
CA LEU A 48 4.52 19.03 -14.95
C LEU A 48 3.39 20.03 -15.27
N VAL A 49 3.09 20.26 -16.55
CA VAL A 49 1.94 21.08 -16.98
C VAL A 49 0.63 20.50 -16.44
N LEU A 50 0.42 19.19 -16.53
CA LEU A 50 -0.77 18.55 -15.98
C LEU A 50 -0.87 18.70 -14.45
N SER A 51 0.23 18.43 -13.74
CA SER A 51 0.36 18.61 -12.29
C SER A 51 0.04 20.06 -11.86
N SER A 52 0.44 21.04 -12.67
CA SER A 52 0.22 22.47 -12.39
C SER A 52 -1.25 22.88 -12.30
N PHE A 53 -2.18 22.13 -12.90
CA PHE A 53 -3.62 22.38 -12.71
C PHE A 53 -4.04 22.21 -11.25
N SER A 54 -3.42 21.29 -10.51
CA SER A 54 -3.64 21.14 -9.06
C SER A 54 -3.13 22.36 -8.28
N ALA A 55 -1.98 22.91 -8.67
CA ALA A 55 -1.45 24.14 -8.08
C ALA A 55 -2.33 25.38 -8.39
N ILE A 56 -2.90 25.46 -9.59
CA ILE A 56 -3.89 26.50 -9.95
C ILE A 56 -5.16 26.34 -9.09
N ALA A 57 -5.66 25.12 -8.92
CA ALA A 57 -6.85 24.84 -8.12
C ALA A 57 -6.61 25.09 -6.61
N LEU A 58 -5.40 24.83 -6.10
CA LEU A 58 -4.96 25.30 -4.78
C LEU A 58 -5.05 26.83 -4.69
N VAL A 59 -4.45 27.59 -5.63
CA VAL A 59 -4.50 29.06 -5.63
C VAL A 59 -5.94 29.57 -5.67
N LEU A 60 -6.82 28.97 -6.48
CA LEU A 60 -8.25 29.29 -6.48
C LEU A 60 -8.91 29.02 -5.12
N SER A 61 -8.57 27.91 -4.46
CA SER A 61 -9.05 27.58 -3.11
C SER A 61 -8.55 28.60 -2.07
N LEU A 62 -7.29 29.03 -2.15
CA LEU A 62 -6.73 30.10 -1.31
C LEU A 62 -7.49 31.43 -1.51
N LEU A 63 -7.79 31.79 -2.75
CA LEU A 63 -8.55 33.00 -3.09
C LEU A 63 -9.99 32.92 -2.57
N VAL A 64 -10.65 31.76 -2.65
CA VAL A 64 -11.97 31.53 -2.06
C VAL A 64 -11.93 31.74 -0.55
N VAL A 65 -11.03 31.07 0.17
CA VAL A 65 -10.88 31.21 1.63
C VAL A 65 -10.55 32.66 2.01
N LEU A 66 -9.62 33.31 1.31
CA LEU A 66 -9.28 34.72 1.54
C LEU A 66 -10.47 35.66 1.30
N SER A 67 -11.22 35.47 0.21
CA SER A 67 -12.41 36.28 -0.09
C SER A 67 -13.50 36.12 0.97
N PHE A 68 -13.69 34.90 1.49
CA PHE A 68 -14.64 34.61 2.57
C PHE A 68 -14.20 35.27 3.89
N LEU A 69 -12.91 35.15 4.24
CA LEU A 69 -12.33 35.81 5.41
C LEU A 69 -12.44 37.35 5.33
N ILE A 70 -12.17 37.94 4.16
CA ILE A 70 -12.32 39.39 3.95
C ILE A 70 -13.79 39.80 4.06
N HIS A 71 -14.71 39.10 3.41
CA HIS A 71 -16.15 39.40 3.50
C HIS A 71 -16.64 39.31 4.95
N TYR A 72 -16.26 38.26 5.67
CA TYR A 72 -16.64 38.06 7.08
C TYR A 72 -16.03 39.14 8.01
N CYS A 73 -14.76 39.52 7.80
CA CYS A 73 -14.10 40.57 8.58
C CYS A 73 -14.59 41.99 8.25
N CYS A 74 -14.94 42.28 7.00
CA CYS A 74 -15.29 43.63 6.56
C CYS A 74 -16.79 43.93 6.66
N CYS A 75 -17.67 43.00 6.30
CA CYS A 75 -19.11 43.27 6.32
C CYS A 75 -19.70 43.23 7.73
N HIS A 76 -19.23 42.32 8.60
CA HIS A 76 -19.78 42.18 9.96
C HIS A 76 -19.22 43.23 10.94
N ARG A 77 -18.03 43.80 10.67
CA ARG A 77 -17.52 44.98 11.40
C ARG A 77 -18.30 46.27 11.08
N GLY A 78 -19.20 46.23 10.09
CA GLY A 78 -20.12 47.32 9.76
C GLY A 78 -21.49 47.24 10.46
N GLU A 79 -21.75 46.17 11.23
CA GLU A 79 -22.92 46.07 12.13
C GLU A 79 -22.51 46.49 13.55
N GLY A 80 -21.51 45.84 14.16
CA GLY A 80 -20.98 46.23 15.48
C GLY A 80 -20.21 47.57 15.55
N GLY A 81 -20.27 48.37 14.48
CA GLY A 81 -19.82 49.77 14.45
C GLY A 81 -20.93 50.76 14.07
N ARG A 82 -22.17 50.30 13.85
CA ARG A 82 -23.37 51.14 13.75
C ARG A 82 -24.17 51.12 15.04
N ASP A 83 -24.23 49.96 15.69
CA ASP A 83 -24.85 49.78 17.02
C ASP A 83 -24.10 50.53 18.16
N ALA A 84 -23.11 51.38 17.82
CA ALA A 84 -22.32 52.20 18.76
C ALA A 84 -22.39 53.71 18.47
N GLU A 85 -23.14 54.15 17.45
CA GLU A 85 -23.34 55.56 17.10
C GLU A 85 -24.85 55.95 17.03
N GLU A 86 -25.77 55.04 17.41
CA GLU A 86 -27.24 55.25 17.39
C GLU A 86 -27.92 55.00 18.77
N GLU A 87 -27.20 55.15 19.90
CA GLU A 87 -27.77 55.10 21.28
C GLU A 87 -27.73 56.46 22.03
N GLU A 88 -27.42 57.57 21.35
CA GLU A 88 -27.75 58.92 21.83
C GLU A 88 -28.66 59.61 20.79
N ASP A 89 -29.88 59.96 21.21
CA ASP A 89 -31.01 60.58 20.46
C ASP A 89 -32.08 59.61 19.87
N ASP A 90 -33.07 59.23 20.69
CA ASP A 90 -34.52 59.30 20.35
C ASP A 90 -35.41 58.76 21.50
N ASP A 91 -35.73 59.62 22.48
CA ASP A 91 -36.87 59.42 23.39
C ASP A 91 -38.20 59.77 22.69
N ASP A 92 -39.30 59.15 23.14
CA ASP A 92 -40.71 59.49 22.83
C ASP A 92 -41.27 59.26 21.40
N ALA A 93 -41.57 57.99 21.04
CA ALA A 93 -42.71 57.69 20.17
C ALA A 93 -43.38 56.32 20.42
N SER A 94 -44.69 56.34 20.68
CA SER A 94 -45.50 55.14 20.89
C SER A 94 -45.86 54.40 19.60
N GLY A 95 -45.72 53.07 19.58
CA GLY A 95 -46.70 52.20 18.91
C GLY A 95 -46.19 51.13 17.93
N GLY A 96 -46.40 49.86 18.30
CA GLY A 96 -47.06 48.89 17.41
C GLY A 96 -46.19 47.95 16.54
N HIS A 97 -46.34 46.65 16.82
CA HIS A 97 -46.12 45.51 15.91
C HIS A 97 -44.72 45.27 15.31
N GLY A 98 -44.02 44.29 15.87
CA GLY A 98 -42.71 43.85 15.37
C GLY A 98 -42.75 42.88 14.17
N TYR A 99 -41.62 42.84 13.46
CA TYR A 99 -41.19 41.76 12.55
C TYR A 99 -39.65 41.71 12.47
N SER A 100 -38.98 41.09 13.45
CA SER A 100 -37.50 40.99 13.50
C SER A 100 -36.95 39.55 13.49
N GLY A 101 -37.73 38.60 12.94
CA GLY A 101 -37.36 37.17 12.82
C GLY A 101 -36.25 36.86 11.79
N ARG A 102 -35.12 37.58 11.81
CA ARG A 102 -33.96 37.35 10.91
C ARG A 102 -32.64 37.00 11.61
N LYS A 103 -32.38 37.44 12.85
CA LYS A 103 -31.07 37.22 13.52
C LYS A 103 -30.68 35.74 13.70
N GLY A 104 -31.64 34.82 13.88
CA GLY A 104 -31.35 33.38 14.09
C GLY A 104 -30.99 32.55 12.84
N ARG A 105 -31.10 33.09 11.62
CA ARG A 105 -31.06 32.27 10.39
C ARG A 105 -29.64 31.99 9.86
N GLY A 106 -28.65 32.84 10.17
CA GLY A 106 -27.26 32.66 9.71
C GLY A 106 -26.47 31.60 10.50
N ILE A 107 -26.68 31.54 11.81
CA ILE A 107 -25.94 30.66 12.75
C ILE A 107 -26.20 29.18 12.43
N CYS A 108 -27.45 28.85 12.08
CA CYS A 108 -27.82 27.51 11.63
C CYS A 108 -27.11 27.13 10.32
N CYS A 109 -27.06 28.02 9.32
CA CYS A 109 -26.42 27.73 8.03
C CYS A 109 -24.91 27.44 8.14
N VAL A 110 -24.17 28.20 8.95
CA VAL A 110 -22.71 28.01 9.09
C VAL A 110 -22.37 26.68 9.76
N THR A 111 -23.13 26.29 10.79
CA THR A 111 -22.94 25.01 11.50
C THR A 111 -23.34 23.79 10.65
N TRP A 112 -24.39 23.90 9.83
CA TRP A 112 -24.70 22.84 8.85
C TRP A 112 -23.64 22.71 7.75
N VAL A 113 -23.02 23.81 7.30
CA VAL A 113 -21.93 23.76 6.32
C VAL A 113 -20.68 23.09 6.88
N SER A 114 -20.29 23.37 8.14
CA SER A 114 -19.13 22.71 8.76
C SER A 114 -19.38 21.22 8.98
N VAL A 115 -20.58 20.83 9.43
CA VAL A 115 -20.97 19.41 9.54
C VAL A 115 -20.96 18.73 8.18
N ALA A 116 -21.54 19.34 7.14
CA ALA A 116 -21.54 18.79 5.79
C ALA A 116 -20.11 18.59 5.24
N ALA A 117 -19.23 19.60 5.43
CA ALA A 117 -17.84 19.51 5.01
C ALA A 117 -17.07 18.41 5.77
N VAL A 118 -17.30 18.22 7.07
CA VAL A 118 -16.71 17.10 7.82
C VAL A 118 -17.29 15.75 7.36
N THR A 119 -18.58 15.64 7.04
CA THR A 119 -19.10 14.39 6.46
C THR A 119 -18.49 14.07 5.10
N LEU A 120 -18.20 15.08 4.28
CA LEU A 120 -17.47 14.92 3.01
C LEU A 120 -16.03 14.46 3.25
N CYS A 121 -15.33 15.04 4.25
CA CYS A 121 -14.02 14.58 4.71
C CYS A 121 -14.06 13.08 5.10
N CYS A 122 -15.03 12.65 5.89
CA CYS A 122 -15.16 11.23 6.28
C CYS A 122 -15.41 10.29 5.10
N VAL A 123 -16.22 10.69 4.11
CA VAL A 123 -16.42 9.92 2.87
C VAL A 123 -15.13 9.86 2.06
N ALA A 124 -14.42 10.98 1.93
CA ALA A 124 -13.13 11.04 1.24
C ALA A 124 -12.10 10.09 1.91
N ILE A 125 -11.97 10.12 3.24
CA ILE A 125 -11.08 9.23 3.99
C ILE A 125 -11.41 7.75 3.72
N GLY A 126 -12.69 7.38 3.68
CA GLY A 126 -13.11 6.02 3.34
C GLY A 126 -12.69 5.59 1.93
N ILE A 127 -12.85 6.48 0.95
CA ILE A 127 -12.39 6.29 -0.44
C ILE A 127 -10.85 6.17 -0.49
N GLY A 128 -10.13 7.00 0.28
CA GLY A 128 -8.67 7.01 0.31
C GLY A 128 -8.08 5.75 0.95
N PHE A 129 -8.68 5.23 2.02
CA PHE A 129 -8.28 3.93 2.58
C PHE A 129 -8.50 2.79 1.57
N TYR A 130 -9.64 2.79 0.86
CA TYR A 130 -9.93 1.82 -0.18
C TYR A 130 -8.90 1.90 -1.33
N GLY A 131 -8.73 3.08 -1.92
CA GLY A 131 -7.78 3.31 -3.01
C GLY A 131 -6.33 3.01 -2.62
N ASN A 132 -5.92 3.30 -1.39
CA ASN A 132 -4.58 2.98 -0.92
C ASN A 132 -4.34 1.46 -0.80
N SER A 133 -5.38 0.69 -0.45
CA SER A 133 -5.31 -0.77 -0.37
C SER A 133 -5.26 -1.41 -1.77
N GLU A 134 -6.16 -1.01 -2.66
CA GLU A 134 -6.21 -1.54 -4.04
C GLU A 134 -4.92 -1.22 -4.82
N ALA A 135 -4.38 0.02 -4.68
CA ALA A 135 -3.12 0.40 -5.29
C ALA A 135 -1.95 -0.49 -4.81
N ASN A 136 -1.92 -0.74 -3.49
CA ASN A 136 -0.94 -1.57 -2.82
C ASN A 136 -1.05 -3.05 -3.23
N ASP A 137 -2.25 -3.60 -3.32
CA ASP A 137 -2.47 -4.99 -3.70
C ASP A 137 -2.10 -5.24 -5.17
N GLY A 138 -2.41 -4.30 -6.06
CA GLY A 138 -1.93 -4.28 -7.45
C GLY A 138 -0.41 -4.21 -7.56
N MET A 139 0.24 -3.39 -6.73
CA MET A 139 1.70 -3.28 -6.64
C MET A 139 2.37 -4.53 -6.03
N TYR A 140 1.73 -5.20 -5.07
CA TYR A 140 2.19 -6.50 -4.58
C TYR A 140 2.08 -7.60 -5.64
N GLN A 141 1.02 -7.61 -6.46
CA GLN A 141 0.91 -8.55 -7.58
C GLN A 141 1.99 -8.29 -8.64
N LEU A 142 2.25 -7.03 -8.99
CA LEU A 142 3.35 -6.62 -9.88
C LEU A 142 4.71 -7.10 -9.37
N THR A 143 5.08 -6.76 -8.15
CA THR A 143 6.39 -7.07 -7.56
C THR A 143 6.58 -8.57 -7.35
N SER A 144 5.56 -9.29 -6.88
CA SER A 144 5.58 -10.76 -6.75
C SER A 144 5.79 -11.48 -8.08
N SER A 145 5.14 -11.00 -9.15
CA SER A 145 5.30 -11.56 -10.49
C SER A 145 6.70 -11.28 -11.06
N LEU A 146 7.24 -10.06 -10.83
CA LEU A 146 8.62 -9.70 -11.21
C LEU A 146 9.68 -10.51 -10.43
N LEU A 147 9.44 -10.80 -9.14
CA LEU A 147 10.30 -11.70 -8.36
C LEU A 147 10.25 -13.14 -8.90
N THR A 148 9.07 -13.64 -9.26
CA THR A 148 8.90 -14.97 -9.86
C THR A 148 9.63 -15.07 -11.20
N ALA A 149 9.54 -14.03 -12.04
CA ALA A 149 10.33 -13.90 -13.26
C ALA A 149 11.85 -13.88 -12.97
N ASN A 150 12.30 -13.18 -11.92
CA ASN A 150 13.71 -13.17 -11.51
C ASN A 150 14.19 -14.56 -11.05
N TYR A 151 13.36 -15.30 -10.30
CA TYR A 151 13.67 -16.66 -9.86
C TYR A 151 13.74 -17.66 -11.02
N THR A 152 12.87 -17.56 -12.03
CA THR A 152 12.93 -18.45 -13.20
C THR A 152 14.18 -18.19 -14.04
N LEU A 153 14.56 -16.91 -14.24
CA LEU A 153 15.82 -16.53 -14.89
C LEU A 153 17.05 -17.04 -14.11
N ALA A 154 17.10 -16.81 -12.79
CA ALA A 154 18.20 -17.30 -11.95
C ALA A 154 18.28 -18.84 -11.93
N SER A 155 17.14 -19.53 -11.98
CA SER A 155 17.08 -20.99 -12.08
C SER A 155 17.66 -21.49 -13.41
N ILE A 156 17.38 -20.81 -14.52
CA ILE A 156 17.98 -21.14 -15.84
C ILE A 156 19.51 -21.02 -15.77
N ASP A 157 20.04 -19.92 -15.24
CA ASP A 157 21.49 -19.70 -15.10
C ASP A 157 22.16 -20.81 -14.25
N LEU A 158 21.54 -21.19 -13.12
CA LEU A 158 22.03 -22.27 -12.26
C LEU A 158 22.00 -23.63 -12.96
N LEU A 159 20.90 -23.98 -13.62
CA LEU A 159 20.76 -25.27 -14.31
C LEU A 159 21.75 -25.42 -15.48
N VAL A 160 22.02 -24.34 -16.20
CA VAL A 160 23.07 -24.31 -17.24
C VAL A 160 24.45 -24.47 -16.61
N SER A 161 24.74 -23.71 -15.54
CA SER A 161 26.02 -23.76 -14.82
C SER A 161 26.33 -25.17 -14.28
N ASP A 162 25.40 -25.78 -13.53
CA ASP A 162 25.58 -27.11 -12.95
C ASP A 162 25.75 -28.19 -14.02
N THR A 163 25.01 -28.08 -15.12
CA THR A 163 25.15 -28.99 -16.27
C THR A 163 26.52 -28.88 -16.93
N VAL A 164 26.99 -27.64 -17.17
CA VAL A 164 28.30 -27.37 -17.77
C VAL A 164 29.43 -27.88 -16.86
N VAL A 165 29.38 -27.54 -15.56
CA VAL A 165 30.38 -27.96 -14.58
C VAL A 165 30.42 -29.47 -14.42
N GLY A 166 29.26 -30.14 -14.30
CA GLY A 166 29.17 -31.59 -14.18
C GLY A 166 29.76 -32.32 -15.40
N LEU A 167 29.37 -31.94 -16.61
CA LEU A 167 29.91 -32.52 -17.83
C LEU A 167 31.42 -32.25 -18.00
N GLN A 168 31.90 -31.07 -17.61
CA GLN A 168 33.33 -30.74 -17.65
C GLN A 168 34.14 -31.53 -16.60
N GLN A 169 33.57 -31.81 -15.43
CA GLN A 169 34.15 -32.71 -14.43
C GLN A 169 34.21 -34.16 -14.94
N SER A 170 33.16 -34.63 -15.63
CA SER A 170 33.13 -35.93 -16.30
C SER A 170 34.22 -36.08 -17.38
N VAL A 171 34.42 -35.04 -18.20
CA VAL A 171 35.43 -34.97 -19.27
C VAL A 171 36.86 -34.93 -18.73
N SER A 172 37.10 -34.16 -17.67
CA SER A 172 38.45 -33.98 -17.11
C SER A 172 38.93 -35.18 -16.31
N GLY A 173 38.08 -35.73 -15.42
CA GLY A 173 38.44 -36.87 -14.56
C GLY A 173 38.00 -38.24 -15.11
N PRO A 174 36.76 -38.70 -14.84
CA PRO A 174 36.34 -40.08 -15.09
C PRO A 174 36.55 -40.59 -16.52
N LEU A 175 36.21 -39.79 -17.54
CA LEU A 175 36.39 -40.19 -18.94
C LEU A 175 37.88 -40.29 -19.34
N THR A 176 38.73 -39.39 -18.84
CA THR A 176 40.19 -39.47 -19.04
C THR A 176 40.75 -40.77 -18.42
N SER A 177 40.35 -41.09 -17.18
CA SER A 177 40.78 -42.32 -16.51
C SER A 177 40.31 -43.59 -17.23
N MET A 178 39.10 -43.58 -17.78
CA MET A 178 38.62 -44.68 -18.64
C MET A 178 39.43 -44.81 -19.94
N GLU A 179 39.82 -43.70 -20.60
CA GLU A 179 40.69 -43.77 -21.78
C GLU A 179 42.07 -44.37 -21.47
N GLU A 180 42.65 -44.07 -20.30
CA GLU A 180 43.91 -44.68 -19.84
C GLU A 180 43.75 -46.20 -19.63
N VAL A 181 42.71 -46.63 -18.93
CA VAL A 181 42.42 -48.06 -18.68
C VAL A 181 42.14 -48.82 -19.98
N PHE A 182 41.48 -48.19 -20.95
CA PHE A 182 41.15 -48.80 -22.25
C PHE A 182 42.21 -48.59 -23.34
N GLY A 183 43.39 -48.02 -23.05
CA GLY A 183 44.37 -47.60 -24.06
C GLY A 183 44.79 -48.68 -25.07
N GLY A 184 44.80 -49.95 -24.67
CA GLY A 184 45.08 -51.11 -25.54
C GLY A 184 43.85 -51.75 -26.22
N HIS A 185 42.62 -51.41 -25.81
CA HIS A 185 41.40 -52.10 -26.23
C HIS A 185 40.46 -51.20 -27.05
N LYS A 186 40.71 -51.18 -28.37
CA LYS A 186 39.97 -50.35 -29.34
C LYS A 186 38.43 -50.38 -29.20
N PRO A 187 37.76 -51.54 -28.95
CA PRO A 187 36.29 -51.58 -28.81
C PRO A 187 35.74 -50.74 -27.65
N ALA A 188 36.46 -50.59 -26.53
CA ALA A 188 36.04 -49.74 -25.40
C ALA A 188 36.59 -48.31 -25.47
N LEU A 189 37.73 -48.13 -26.15
CA LEU A 189 38.35 -46.81 -26.31
C LEU A 189 37.52 -45.89 -27.24
N VAL A 190 36.88 -46.44 -28.28
CA VAL A 190 36.07 -45.66 -29.24
C VAL A 190 34.81 -45.07 -28.60
N PRO A 191 33.93 -45.83 -27.89
CA PRO A 191 32.78 -45.25 -27.20
C PRO A 191 33.18 -44.22 -26.14
N THR A 192 34.23 -44.47 -25.35
CA THR A 192 34.72 -43.52 -24.32
C THR A 192 35.11 -42.18 -24.92
N ARG A 193 35.86 -42.17 -26.03
CA ARG A 193 36.22 -40.95 -26.77
C ARG A 193 35.02 -40.26 -27.42
N SER A 194 34.02 -41.03 -27.85
CA SER A 194 32.75 -40.48 -28.35
C SER A 194 31.98 -39.78 -27.23
N CYS A 195 31.87 -40.39 -26.05
CA CYS A 195 31.29 -39.75 -24.86
C CYS A 195 31.98 -38.41 -24.55
N ARG A 196 33.32 -38.40 -24.50
CA ARG A 196 34.11 -37.18 -24.24
C ARG A 196 33.76 -36.04 -25.20
N ARG A 197 33.84 -36.30 -26.51
CA ARG A 197 33.55 -35.30 -27.57
C ARG A 197 32.10 -34.82 -27.55
N LEU A 198 31.15 -35.70 -27.20
CA LEU A 198 29.75 -35.33 -27.07
C LEU A 198 29.51 -34.46 -25.83
N SER A 199 30.13 -34.76 -24.69
CA SER A 199 30.09 -33.92 -23.49
C SER A 199 30.70 -32.53 -23.73
N GLU A 200 31.88 -32.46 -24.36
CA GLU A 200 32.52 -31.20 -24.78
C GLU A 200 31.62 -30.38 -25.73
N ARG A 201 30.87 -31.07 -26.61
CA ARG A 201 29.87 -30.42 -27.49
C ARG A 201 28.64 -29.91 -26.74
N VAL A 202 28.11 -30.65 -25.77
CA VAL A 202 26.98 -30.18 -24.94
C VAL A 202 27.41 -28.97 -24.11
N VAL A 203 28.61 -29.00 -23.51
CA VAL A 203 29.19 -27.86 -22.80
C VAL A 203 29.24 -26.61 -23.68
N SER A 204 29.81 -26.70 -24.89
CA SER A 204 29.91 -25.54 -25.80
C SER A 204 28.57 -25.07 -26.40
N LEU A 205 27.56 -25.94 -26.46
CA LEU A 205 26.20 -25.56 -26.87
C LEU A 205 25.46 -24.81 -25.75
N LEU A 206 25.57 -25.28 -24.50
CA LEU A 206 24.88 -24.69 -23.36
C LEU A 206 25.59 -23.45 -22.82
N SER A 207 26.92 -23.36 -22.90
CA SER A 207 27.67 -22.15 -22.53
C SER A 207 27.30 -20.92 -23.36
N ASN A 208 26.73 -21.14 -24.55
CA ASN A 208 26.29 -20.11 -25.49
C ASN A 208 24.79 -19.75 -25.35
N LEU A 209 24.08 -20.25 -24.33
CA LEU A 209 22.72 -19.80 -24.02
C LEU A 209 22.76 -18.39 -23.42
N THR A 210 22.44 -17.39 -24.23
CA THR A 210 22.47 -15.97 -23.85
C THR A 210 21.08 -15.44 -23.49
N LEU A 211 20.67 -15.58 -22.21
CA LEU A 211 19.44 -14.96 -21.70
C LEU A 211 19.62 -13.52 -21.17
N GLY A 212 20.85 -13.00 -21.15
CA GLY A 212 21.19 -11.64 -20.66
C GLY A 212 22.28 -11.66 -19.58
N ARG A 213 22.45 -12.78 -18.85
CA ARG A 213 23.62 -13.07 -18.01
C ARG A 213 24.54 -14.03 -18.75
N GLY A 214 25.61 -13.50 -19.34
CA GLY A 214 26.64 -14.34 -19.95
C GLY A 214 27.39 -15.19 -18.92
N LEU A 215 27.94 -16.33 -19.33
CA LEU A 215 28.87 -17.10 -18.51
C LEU A 215 30.30 -16.57 -18.75
N ILE A 216 30.96 -16.09 -17.70
CA ILE A 216 32.37 -15.67 -17.76
C ILE A 216 33.25 -16.89 -17.47
N PRO A 217 34.26 -17.20 -18.31
CA PRO A 217 35.25 -18.22 -18.00
C PRO A 217 36.25 -17.71 -16.94
N ASN A 218 36.44 -18.48 -15.86
CA ASN A 218 37.53 -18.28 -14.91
C ASN A 218 38.88 -18.64 -15.54
N ALA A 219 39.96 -18.11 -14.95
CA ALA A 219 41.34 -18.48 -15.29
C ALA A 219 41.64 -19.99 -15.14
N ASP A 220 40.90 -20.70 -14.28
CA ASP A 220 41.00 -22.15 -14.06
C ASP A 220 40.13 -22.99 -15.02
N GLY A 221 39.49 -22.36 -16.02
CA GLY A 221 38.70 -23.03 -17.04
C GLY A 221 37.25 -23.39 -16.66
N PHE A 222 36.81 -23.12 -15.43
CA PHE A 222 35.41 -23.25 -15.02
C PHE A 222 34.58 -22.03 -15.44
N TYR A 223 33.30 -22.22 -15.76
CA TYR A 223 32.37 -21.14 -16.10
C TYR A 223 31.65 -20.62 -14.84
N ARG A 224 31.48 -19.29 -14.73
CA ARG A 224 30.68 -18.64 -13.68
C ARG A 224 29.61 -17.77 -14.33
N ALA A 225 28.37 -17.80 -13.84
CA ALA A 225 27.35 -16.83 -14.24
C ALA A 225 27.85 -15.39 -13.97
N ASN A 226 27.61 -14.46 -14.91
CA ASN A 226 27.96 -13.05 -14.72
C ASN A 226 27.02 -12.38 -13.71
N GLY A 227 27.35 -12.62 -12.45
CA GLY A 227 26.63 -12.16 -11.27
C GLY A 227 27.32 -12.74 -10.05
N SER A 228 28.03 -11.90 -9.30
CA SER A 228 28.45 -12.21 -7.93
C SER A 228 27.26 -12.11 -6.97
N GLU A 229 26.20 -12.83 -7.29
CA GLU A 229 24.94 -12.88 -6.56
C GLU A 229 24.79 -14.27 -5.94
N SER A 230 25.43 -14.45 -4.80
CA SER A 230 25.10 -15.55 -3.89
C SER A 230 23.77 -15.27 -3.19
N ILE A 231 22.68 -15.14 -3.96
CA ILE A 231 21.29 -15.10 -3.45
C ILE A 231 20.81 -16.56 -3.21
N VAL A 232 21.69 -17.37 -2.61
CA VAL A 232 21.37 -18.74 -2.17
C VAL A 232 21.07 -18.68 -0.67
N GLY A 233 20.02 -17.95 -0.34
CA GLY A 233 19.29 -18.12 0.91
C GLY A 233 18.29 -19.26 0.72
N ALA A 234 18.63 -20.45 1.23
CA ALA A 234 17.80 -21.65 1.38
C ALA A 234 16.55 -21.79 0.47
N LEU A 235 16.67 -22.62 -0.57
CA LEU A 235 15.52 -23.09 -1.37
C LEU A 235 14.51 -23.86 -0.51
N THR A 236 13.37 -23.24 -0.20
CA THR A 236 12.10 -23.93 0.07
C THR A 236 10.97 -23.24 -0.71
N PRO A 237 10.12 -23.99 -1.43
CA PRO A 237 8.93 -23.41 -2.04
C PRO A 237 7.92 -23.06 -0.93
N ALA A 238 7.75 -21.77 -0.65
CA ALA A 238 6.72 -21.32 0.26
C ALA A 238 5.32 -21.59 -0.35
N PRO A 239 4.33 -22.05 0.44
CA PRO A 239 2.94 -22.14 -0.02
C PRO A 239 2.39 -20.73 -0.31
N PRO A 240 1.30 -20.59 -1.09
CA PRO A 240 0.72 -19.31 -1.53
C PRO A 240 0.03 -18.50 -0.41
N SER A 241 0.53 -18.59 0.82
CA SER A 241 0.03 -17.92 2.02
C SER A 241 1.16 -17.28 2.85
N VAL A 242 2.38 -17.27 2.33
CA VAL A 242 3.56 -16.65 2.97
C VAL A 242 4.29 -15.82 1.91
N ALA A 243 4.47 -14.52 2.17
CA ALA A 243 5.24 -13.64 1.31
C ALA A 243 6.72 -14.09 1.26
N PRO A 244 7.40 -14.04 0.09
CA PRO A 244 8.82 -14.36 0.01
C PRO A 244 9.66 -13.27 0.69
N THR A 245 9.99 -13.46 1.96
CA THR A 245 10.85 -12.53 2.72
C THR A 245 12.31 -12.64 2.26
N LEU A 246 12.67 -11.95 1.18
CA LEU A 246 14.06 -11.70 0.83
C LEU A 246 14.66 -10.69 1.82
N SER A 247 15.58 -11.16 2.68
CA SER A 247 16.46 -10.25 3.39
C SER A 247 17.46 -9.63 2.40
N PRO A 248 17.67 -8.30 2.42
CA PRO A 248 18.54 -7.64 1.45
C PRO A 248 20.01 -8.03 1.73
N SER A 249 20.60 -8.83 0.83
CA SER A 249 22.04 -9.06 0.82
C SER A 249 22.74 -7.79 0.31
N VAL A 250 23.26 -6.99 1.25
CA VAL A 250 23.79 -5.61 1.07
C VAL A 250 24.88 -5.45 -0.01
N ASN A 251 25.47 -6.53 -0.54
CA ASN A 251 26.71 -6.49 -1.33
C ASN A 251 26.56 -6.83 -2.83
N SER A 252 25.35 -6.85 -3.39
CA SER A 252 25.14 -7.02 -4.83
C SER A 252 24.00 -6.12 -5.32
N ILE A 253 24.35 -5.06 -6.06
CA ILE A 253 23.37 -4.25 -6.79
C ILE A 253 22.94 -5.07 -8.02
N PRO A 254 21.68 -5.53 -8.11
CA PRO A 254 21.23 -6.27 -9.28
C PRO A 254 21.30 -5.37 -10.52
N ALA A 255 21.58 -5.99 -11.68
CA ALA A 255 21.74 -5.27 -12.94
C ALA A 255 20.52 -4.36 -13.20
N PRO A 256 20.72 -3.07 -13.56
CA PRO A 256 19.62 -2.14 -13.76
C PRO A 256 18.66 -2.67 -14.83
N PHE A 257 17.36 -2.49 -14.59
CA PHE A 257 16.26 -3.04 -15.40
C PHE A 257 16.15 -4.59 -15.46
N SER A 258 16.82 -5.34 -14.58
CA SER A 258 16.44 -6.73 -14.32
C SER A 258 15.11 -6.83 -13.55
N PRO A 259 14.31 -7.92 -13.68
CA PRO A 259 13.05 -8.07 -12.94
C PRO A 259 13.23 -7.97 -11.42
N GLY A 260 14.31 -8.54 -10.87
CA GLY A 260 14.63 -8.44 -9.44
C GLY A 260 15.00 -7.02 -8.99
N TRP A 261 15.75 -6.26 -9.81
CA TRP A 261 16.01 -4.85 -9.55
C TRP A 261 14.70 -4.04 -9.54
N ALA A 262 13.88 -4.23 -10.58
CA ALA A 262 12.61 -3.52 -10.72
C ALA A 262 11.66 -3.82 -9.55
N ALA A 263 11.51 -5.09 -9.17
CA ALA A 263 10.68 -5.48 -8.03
C ALA A 263 11.13 -4.80 -6.72
N ASN A 264 12.44 -4.81 -6.43
CA ASN A 264 12.98 -4.21 -5.21
C ASN A 264 12.81 -2.68 -5.18
N THR A 265 13.09 -1.99 -6.29
CA THR A 265 12.88 -0.53 -6.39
C THR A 265 11.40 -0.16 -6.29
N LEU A 266 10.51 -0.90 -6.97
CA LEU A 266 9.06 -0.66 -6.92
C LEU A 266 8.50 -0.90 -5.51
N MET A 267 8.94 -1.96 -4.81
CA MET A 267 8.51 -2.26 -3.45
C MET A 267 8.94 -1.17 -2.45
N VAL A 268 10.20 -0.70 -2.52
CA VAL A 268 10.67 0.40 -1.65
C VAL A 268 9.91 1.70 -1.94
N ASN A 269 9.67 2.03 -3.21
CA ASN A 269 8.89 3.20 -3.57
C ASN A 269 7.42 3.09 -3.10
N GLU A 270 6.85 1.88 -3.15
CA GLU A 270 5.49 1.59 -2.70
C GLU A 270 5.36 1.69 -1.18
N ASP A 271 6.31 1.19 -0.39
CA ASP A 271 6.35 1.35 1.07
C ASP A 271 6.25 2.85 1.46
N TYR A 272 7.01 3.71 0.76
CA TYR A 272 6.94 5.16 0.96
C TYR A 272 5.61 5.76 0.52
N ARG A 273 5.06 5.35 -0.64
CA ARG A 273 3.77 5.83 -1.15
C ARG A 273 2.64 5.47 -0.17
N TRP A 274 2.53 4.18 0.17
CA TRP A 274 1.51 3.64 1.07
C TRP A 274 1.57 4.31 2.45
N LEU A 275 2.77 4.42 3.06
CA LEU A 275 2.95 5.06 4.36
C LEU A 275 2.59 6.55 4.32
N SER A 276 2.96 7.26 3.24
CA SER A 276 2.62 8.69 3.08
C SER A 276 1.11 8.90 3.05
N TYR A 277 0.36 8.03 2.34
CA TYR A 277 -1.10 8.08 2.33
C TYR A 277 -1.73 7.68 3.66
N VAL A 278 -1.21 6.67 4.36
CA VAL A 278 -1.69 6.33 5.71
C VAL A 278 -1.49 7.52 6.66
N LEU A 279 -0.36 8.22 6.60
CA LEU A 279 -0.11 9.42 7.41
C LEU A 279 -1.03 10.58 7.04
N LEU A 280 -1.32 10.80 5.75
CA LEU A 280 -2.25 11.83 5.29
C LEU A 280 -3.70 11.53 5.71
N LEU A 281 -4.15 10.28 5.55
CA LEU A 281 -5.47 9.82 5.99
C LEU A 281 -5.64 9.93 7.52
N LEU A 282 -4.59 9.65 8.29
CA LEU A 282 -4.59 9.82 9.74
C LEU A 282 -4.59 11.31 10.15
N LEU A 283 -3.88 12.17 9.42
CA LEU A 283 -3.94 13.62 9.63
C LEU A 283 -5.38 14.12 9.42
N ASP A 284 -5.97 13.78 8.27
CA ASP A 284 -7.33 14.20 7.91
C ASP A 284 -8.36 13.71 8.93
N LEU A 285 -8.28 12.43 9.33
CA LEU A 285 -9.15 11.85 10.34
C LEU A 285 -9.05 12.57 11.68
N MET A 286 -7.83 12.88 12.14
CA MET A 286 -7.60 13.56 13.40
C MET A 286 -8.08 15.01 13.38
N VAL A 287 -7.85 15.74 12.28
CA VAL A 287 -8.36 17.11 12.10
C VAL A 287 -9.89 17.11 12.07
N CYS A 288 -10.51 16.24 11.27
CA CYS A 288 -11.97 16.17 11.16
C CYS A 288 -12.63 15.72 12.49
N PHE A 289 -12.02 14.80 13.25
CA PHE A 289 -12.47 14.42 14.60
C PHE A 289 -12.37 15.57 15.62
N PHE A 290 -11.22 16.23 15.71
CA PHE A 290 -11.02 17.30 16.70
C PHE A 290 -11.76 18.59 16.36
N ILE A 291 -12.10 18.83 15.09
CA ILE A 291 -13.03 19.91 14.71
C ILE A 291 -14.43 19.63 15.28
N LEU A 292 -14.95 18.41 15.10
CA LEU A 292 -16.26 18.03 15.70
C LEU A 292 -16.22 18.13 17.23
N LEU A 293 -15.14 17.66 17.87
CA LEU A 293 -14.98 17.78 19.33
C LEU A 293 -14.88 19.24 19.77
N GLY A 294 -14.14 20.08 19.05
CA GLY A 294 -13.99 21.51 19.33
C GLY A 294 -15.30 22.29 19.19
N LEU A 295 -16.13 21.94 18.20
CA LEU A 295 -17.48 22.47 18.04
C LEU A 295 -18.41 21.99 19.17
N ALA A 296 -18.39 20.70 19.51
CA ALA A 296 -19.25 20.11 20.55
C ALA A 296 -18.87 20.53 21.99
N LYS A 297 -17.61 20.84 22.25
CA LYS A 297 -17.08 21.28 23.56
C LYS A 297 -16.79 22.78 23.64
N GLN A 298 -17.08 23.54 22.58
CA GLN A 298 -16.79 24.98 22.46
C GLN A 298 -15.33 25.36 22.77
N ALA A 299 -14.40 24.42 22.52
CA ALA A 299 -13.02 24.49 23.00
C ALA A 299 -12.15 25.38 22.09
N ARG A 300 -12.11 26.69 22.38
CA ARG A 300 -11.43 27.73 21.57
C ARG A 300 -9.99 27.35 21.18
N TRP A 301 -9.15 26.93 22.12
CA TRP A 301 -7.76 26.52 21.86
C TRP A 301 -7.63 25.29 20.96
N LEU A 302 -8.54 24.32 21.08
CA LEU A 302 -8.56 23.13 20.22
C LEU A 302 -8.88 23.52 18.77
N LEU A 303 -9.88 24.39 18.57
CA LEU A 303 -10.25 24.88 17.24
C LEU A 303 -9.12 25.69 16.58
N ILE A 304 -8.38 26.50 17.33
CA ILE A 304 -7.21 27.23 16.81
C ILE A 304 -6.10 26.25 16.36
N LEU A 305 -5.80 25.22 17.15
CA LEU A 305 -4.83 24.21 16.75
C LEU A 305 -5.28 23.46 15.48
N MET A 306 -6.56 23.11 15.40
CA MET A 306 -7.12 22.41 14.24
C MET A 306 -7.23 23.27 12.98
N THR A 307 -7.39 24.60 13.05
CA THR A 307 -7.33 25.44 11.84
C THR A 307 -5.93 25.42 11.21
N VAL A 308 -4.86 25.41 12.02
CA VAL A 308 -3.48 25.29 11.51
C VAL A 308 -3.25 23.94 10.84
N LEU A 309 -3.76 22.85 11.43
CA LEU A 309 -3.66 21.52 10.84
C LEU A 309 -4.56 21.34 9.61
N ALA A 310 -5.74 21.98 9.55
CA ALA A 310 -6.60 22.00 8.36
C ALA A 310 -5.96 22.77 7.19
N TRP A 311 -5.21 23.84 7.47
CA TRP A 311 -4.37 24.50 6.47
C TRP A 311 -3.29 23.56 5.92
N LEU A 312 -2.57 22.85 6.80
CA LEU A 312 -1.57 21.86 6.39
C LEU A 312 -2.19 20.75 5.53
N ALA A 313 -3.32 20.18 5.96
CA ALA A 313 -4.04 19.14 5.24
C ALA A 313 -4.53 19.62 3.86
N LEU A 314 -5.02 20.86 3.74
CA LEU A 314 -5.38 21.46 2.45
C LEU A 314 -4.19 21.52 1.47
N PHE A 315 -3.02 21.98 1.94
CA PHE A 315 -1.81 22.02 1.10
C PHE A 315 -1.34 20.62 0.70
N LEU A 316 -1.38 19.66 1.62
CA LEU A 316 -0.99 18.28 1.34
C LEU A 316 -1.96 17.59 0.38
N SER A 317 -3.27 17.85 0.48
CA SER A 317 -4.29 17.25 -0.40
C SER A 317 -4.24 17.79 -1.84
N TRP A 318 -4.01 19.10 -2.04
CA TRP A 318 -3.74 19.62 -3.38
C TRP A 318 -2.36 19.18 -3.90
N GLY A 319 -1.36 19.07 -3.02
CA GLY A 319 -0.03 18.56 -3.38
C GLY A 319 -0.05 17.10 -3.85
N SER A 320 -0.74 16.22 -3.11
CA SER A 320 -0.92 14.81 -3.47
C SER A 320 -1.68 14.66 -4.78
N LEU A 321 -2.78 15.40 -4.99
CA LEU A 321 -3.49 15.40 -6.27
C LEU A 321 -2.60 15.84 -7.45
N GLY A 322 -1.70 16.79 -7.23
CA GLY A 322 -0.71 17.22 -8.22
C GLY A 322 0.30 16.12 -8.56
N LEU A 323 0.68 15.29 -7.59
CA LEU A 323 1.55 14.14 -7.84
C LEU A 323 0.79 12.99 -8.52
N GLU A 324 -0.43 12.66 -8.04
CA GLU A 324 -1.20 11.55 -8.59
C GLU A 324 -1.69 11.78 -10.01
N THR A 325 -2.02 13.03 -10.38
CA THR A 325 -2.36 13.35 -11.77
C THR A 325 -1.20 13.06 -12.72
N ALA A 326 0.04 13.30 -12.29
CA ALA A 326 1.24 12.95 -13.05
C ALA A 326 1.52 11.44 -13.07
N THR A 327 1.40 10.73 -11.93
CA THR A 327 1.61 9.27 -11.86
C THR A 327 0.56 8.52 -12.67
N VAL A 328 -0.73 8.85 -12.54
CA VAL A 328 -1.84 8.19 -13.24
C VAL A 328 -1.72 8.35 -14.75
N VAL A 329 -1.38 9.54 -15.27
CA VAL A 329 -1.20 9.73 -16.72
C VAL A 329 0.06 9.03 -17.21
N ALA A 330 1.18 9.13 -16.49
CA ALA A 330 2.39 8.42 -16.87
C ALA A 330 2.19 6.90 -16.88
N LEU A 331 1.48 6.38 -15.89
CA LEU A 331 1.08 4.98 -15.81
C LEU A 331 0.15 4.59 -16.96
N SER A 332 -0.80 5.45 -17.34
CA SER A 332 -1.69 5.21 -18.47
C SER A 332 -0.94 5.07 -19.79
N ASP A 333 0.16 5.82 -19.96
CA ASP A 333 0.98 5.80 -21.18
C ASP A 333 1.81 4.53 -21.25
N PHE A 334 2.38 4.09 -20.12
CA PHE A 334 3.02 2.77 -20.02
C PHE A 334 2.01 1.64 -20.27
N CYS A 335 0.85 1.67 -19.62
CA CYS A 335 -0.17 0.63 -19.73
C CYS A 335 -0.84 0.56 -21.13
N PHE A 336 -0.78 1.63 -21.94
CA PHE A 336 -1.32 1.61 -23.29
C PHE A 336 -0.42 0.83 -24.28
N ASP A 337 0.90 0.97 -24.19
CA ASP A 337 1.88 0.19 -24.97
C ASP A 337 3.13 -0.19 -24.14
N PRO A 338 3.01 -1.19 -23.24
CA PRO A 338 4.09 -1.53 -22.32
C PRO A 338 5.27 -2.25 -23.02
N ASN A 339 5.00 -2.90 -24.16
CA ASN A 339 6.01 -3.64 -24.93
C ASN A 339 7.12 -2.73 -25.44
N THR A 340 6.77 -1.57 -26.01
CA THR A 340 7.74 -0.63 -26.57
C THR A 340 8.74 -0.15 -25.52
N PHE A 341 8.28 0.17 -24.30
CA PHE A 341 9.17 0.56 -23.21
C PHE A 341 10.06 -0.60 -22.74
N VAL A 342 9.49 -1.78 -22.46
CA VAL A 342 10.24 -2.93 -21.94
C VAL A 342 11.30 -3.39 -22.95
N LEU A 343 10.96 -3.48 -24.24
CA LEU A 343 11.90 -3.84 -25.31
C LEU A 343 13.09 -2.87 -25.38
N ASN A 344 12.82 -1.56 -25.38
CA ASN A 344 13.86 -0.54 -25.50
C ASN A 344 14.77 -0.51 -24.26
N SER A 345 14.17 -0.45 -23.07
CA SER A 345 14.89 -0.34 -21.79
C SER A 345 15.74 -1.59 -21.50
N THR A 346 15.22 -2.80 -21.73
CA THR A 346 16.00 -4.03 -21.51
C THR A 346 17.08 -4.24 -22.57
N HIS A 347 16.83 -3.88 -23.85
CA HIS A 347 17.87 -3.94 -24.87
C HIS A 347 19.04 -2.98 -24.56
N PHE A 348 18.74 -1.75 -24.14
CA PHE A 348 19.77 -0.75 -23.81
C PHE A 348 20.60 -1.16 -22.58
N ASN A 349 19.95 -1.61 -21.50
CA ASN A 349 20.61 -1.86 -20.22
C ASN A 349 21.23 -3.27 -20.10
N SER A 350 20.58 -4.29 -20.66
CA SER A 350 21.02 -5.70 -20.52
C SER A 350 21.69 -6.26 -21.78
N ARG A 351 21.66 -5.54 -22.92
CA ARG A 351 22.21 -5.99 -24.21
C ARG A 351 21.68 -7.36 -24.69
N THR A 352 20.46 -7.70 -24.28
CA THR A 352 19.76 -8.93 -24.68
C THR A 352 19.25 -8.80 -26.11
N ASN A 353 19.32 -9.87 -26.91
CA ASN A 353 18.80 -9.86 -28.29
C ASN A 353 17.28 -9.61 -28.29
N THR A 354 16.82 -8.68 -29.13
CA THR A 354 15.40 -8.27 -29.23
C THR A 354 14.48 -9.44 -29.61
N GLU A 355 14.96 -10.36 -30.44
CA GLU A 355 14.24 -11.58 -30.83
C GLU A 355 13.93 -12.52 -29.65
N ILE A 356 14.83 -12.58 -28.65
CA ILE A 356 14.62 -13.38 -27.44
C ILE A 356 13.57 -12.70 -26.54
N LEU A 357 13.61 -11.37 -26.46
CA LEU A 357 12.68 -10.62 -25.63
C LEU A 357 11.25 -10.64 -26.21
N ASP A 358 11.09 -10.46 -27.52
CA ASP A 358 9.79 -10.64 -28.21
C ASP A 358 9.24 -12.07 -28.04
N TYR A 359 10.10 -13.10 -28.07
CA TYR A 359 9.69 -14.48 -27.78
C TYR A 359 9.01 -14.63 -26.41
N TYR A 360 9.50 -13.94 -25.38
CA TYR A 360 8.90 -13.96 -24.04
C TYR A 360 7.71 -13.00 -23.87
N LEU A 361 7.75 -11.80 -24.45
CA LEU A 361 6.67 -10.81 -24.32
C LEU A 361 5.43 -11.15 -25.17
N THR A 362 5.63 -11.66 -26.39
CA THR A 362 4.55 -11.97 -27.33
C THR A 362 4.10 -13.45 -27.26
N CYS A 363 4.99 -14.40 -26.98
CA CYS A 363 4.70 -15.83 -26.73
C CYS A 363 3.58 -16.46 -27.61
N SER A 364 3.60 -16.20 -28.92
CA SER A 364 2.57 -16.70 -29.84
C SER A 364 2.72 -18.20 -30.13
N ARG A 365 1.60 -18.91 -30.33
CA ARG A 365 1.58 -20.34 -30.70
C ARG A 365 2.30 -20.67 -32.01
N LYS A 366 2.57 -19.66 -32.85
CA LYS A 366 3.24 -19.78 -34.15
C LYS A 366 4.76 -19.52 -34.08
N MET A 367 5.28 -19.01 -32.97
CA MET A 367 6.71 -18.71 -32.80
C MET A 367 7.45 -19.97 -32.34
N SER A 368 8.55 -20.29 -33.02
CA SER A 368 9.51 -21.30 -32.59
C SER A 368 10.44 -20.73 -31.51
N SER A 369 10.80 -21.53 -30.50
CA SER A 369 11.80 -21.10 -29.51
C SER A 369 13.16 -20.80 -30.19
N PRO A 370 13.82 -19.67 -29.91
CA PRO A 370 15.17 -19.40 -30.41
C PRO A 370 16.19 -20.45 -29.91
N PHE A 371 15.89 -21.10 -28.78
CA PHE A 371 16.73 -22.14 -28.18
C PHE A 371 16.50 -23.53 -28.77
N GLN A 372 15.48 -23.72 -29.63
CA GLN A 372 15.06 -25.02 -30.16
C GLN A 372 16.24 -25.81 -30.78
N GLN A 373 17.10 -25.14 -31.56
CA GLN A 373 18.25 -25.77 -32.20
C GLN A 373 19.30 -26.24 -31.18
N ILE A 374 19.61 -25.41 -30.18
CA ILE A 374 20.58 -25.71 -29.13
C ILE A 374 20.07 -26.91 -28.31
N LEU A 375 18.84 -26.84 -27.82
CA LEU A 375 18.21 -27.90 -27.01
C LEU A 375 18.11 -29.22 -27.79
N THR A 376 17.70 -29.18 -29.07
CA THR A 376 17.59 -30.39 -29.90
C THR A 376 18.97 -30.99 -30.24
N GLN A 377 20.05 -30.20 -30.27
CA GLN A 377 21.41 -30.74 -30.42
C GLN A 377 21.93 -31.33 -29.09
N SER A 378 21.75 -30.63 -27.97
CA SER A 378 22.18 -31.11 -26.65
C SER A 378 21.47 -32.40 -26.24
N GLN A 379 20.15 -32.51 -26.42
CA GLN A 379 19.39 -33.74 -26.09
C GLN A 379 19.87 -34.96 -26.90
N ARG A 380 20.16 -34.77 -28.20
CA ARG A 380 20.69 -35.85 -29.05
C ARG A 380 22.08 -36.28 -28.63
N ALA A 381 22.93 -35.34 -28.22
CA ALA A 381 24.26 -35.66 -27.71
C ALA A 381 24.18 -36.42 -26.37
N LEU A 382 23.38 -35.96 -25.41
CA LEU A 382 23.15 -36.63 -24.11
C LEU A 382 22.62 -38.07 -24.29
N SER A 383 21.61 -38.26 -25.15
CA SER A 383 21.07 -39.60 -25.46
C SER A 383 22.11 -40.52 -26.10
N SER A 384 22.97 -39.99 -26.98
CA SER A 384 24.07 -40.75 -27.59
C SER A 384 25.16 -41.12 -26.57
N ILE A 385 25.44 -40.26 -25.58
CA ILE A 385 26.38 -40.58 -24.48
C ILE A 385 25.82 -41.75 -23.65
N HIS A 386 24.54 -41.72 -23.28
CA HIS A 386 23.88 -42.80 -22.53
C HIS A 386 23.92 -44.14 -23.30
N SER A 387 23.72 -44.11 -24.62
CA SER A 387 23.86 -45.29 -25.49
C SER A 387 25.30 -45.84 -25.52
N HIS A 388 26.32 -44.97 -25.52
CA HIS A 388 27.72 -45.41 -25.49
C HIS A 388 28.13 -45.97 -24.11
N LEU A 389 27.65 -45.39 -23.01
CA LEU A 389 27.96 -45.86 -21.66
C LEU A 389 27.32 -47.21 -21.34
N SER A 390 26.07 -47.42 -21.75
CA SER A 390 25.40 -48.73 -21.58
C SER A 390 26.06 -49.87 -22.39
N SER A 391 26.70 -49.56 -23.53
CA SER A 391 27.58 -50.51 -24.22
C SER A 391 28.90 -50.73 -23.47
N LEU A 392 29.54 -49.68 -22.94
CA LEU A 392 30.74 -49.84 -22.09
C LEU A 392 30.46 -50.65 -20.83
N GLU A 393 29.31 -50.47 -20.20
CA GLU A 393 28.86 -51.24 -19.04
C GLU A 393 28.76 -52.74 -19.38
N ARG A 394 28.11 -53.06 -20.50
CA ARG A 394 27.88 -54.44 -20.95
C ARG A 394 29.14 -55.13 -21.47
N ASP A 395 29.92 -54.43 -22.30
CA ASP A 395 30.93 -55.03 -23.15
C ASP A 395 32.36 -54.86 -22.59
N ALA A 396 32.62 -53.78 -21.84
CA ALA A 396 33.95 -53.46 -21.33
C ALA A 396 34.17 -53.82 -19.85
N LEU A 397 33.19 -53.60 -18.96
CA LEU A 397 33.34 -53.90 -17.53
C LEU A 397 33.74 -55.35 -17.21
N PRO A 398 33.19 -56.40 -17.86
CA PRO A 398 33.58 -57.79 -17.56
C PRO A 398 35.07 -58.07 -17.81
N ARG A 399 35.75 -57.21 -18.59
CA ARG A 399 37.16 -57.34 -18.96
C ARG A 399 38.07 -56.30 -18.29
N PHE A 400 37.50 -55.20 -17.80
CA PHE A 400 38.21 -54.08 -17.18
C PHE A 400 37.48 -53.59 -15.91
N PRO A 401 37.40 -54.39 -14.83
CA PRO A 401 36.66 -54.03 -13.61
C PRO A 401 37.21 -52.76 -12.93
N LYS A 402 38.47 -52.39 -13.18
CA LYS A 402 39.06 -51.13 -12.70
C LYS A 402 38.35 -49.87 -13.21
N ALA A 403 37.65 -49.95 -14.35
CA ALA A 403 36.90 -48.84 -14.92
C ALA A 403 35.50 -48.67 -14.29
N GLU A 404 35.03 -49.61 -13.46
CA GLU A 404 33.66 -49.59 -12.90
C GLU A 404 33.37 -48.32 -12.10
N LYS A 405 34.31 -47.89 -11.26
CA LYS A 405 34.15 -46.68 -10.45
C LYS A 405 33.96 -45.44 -11.35
N SER A 406 34.85 -45.24 -12.31
CA SER A 406 34.78 -44.11 -13.25
C SER A 406 33.50 -44.15 -14.08
N LEU A 407 33.08 -45.33 -14.56
CA LEU A 407 31.83 -45.48 -15.32
C LEU A 407 30.61 -45.09 -14.47
N ARG A 408 30.54 -45.54 -13.21
CA ARG A 408 29.46 -45.18 -12.27
C ARG A 408 29.45 -43.66 -11.97
N GLU A 409 30.62 -43.03 -11.82
CA GLU A 409 30.74 -41.58 -11.65
C GLU A 409 30.21 -40.81 -12.87
N VAL A 410 30.55 -41.23 -14.09
CA VAL A 410 29.99 -40.65 -15.33
C VAL A 410 28.47 -40.84 -15.39
N GLN A 411 27.97 -42.04 -15.08
CA GLN A 411 26.54 -42.35 -15.10
C GLN A 411 25.76 -41.49 -14.10
N GLN A 412 26.30 -41.27 -12.90
CA GLN A 412 25.67 -40.41 -11.89
C GLN A 412 25.62 -38.94 -12.37
N ILE A 413 26.72 -38.41 -12.91
CA ILE A 413 26.76 -37.05 -13.46
C ILE A 413 25.73 -36.88 -14.59
N LEU A 414 25.58 -37.87 -15.46
CA LEU A 414 24.63 -37.81 -16.57
C LEU A 414 23.17 -37.94 -16.14
N ASN A 415 22.86 -38.78 -15.15
CA ASN A 415 21.50 -38.85 -14.59
C ASN A 415 21.09 -37.49 -13.99
N THR A 416 21.99 -36.81 -13.27
CA THR A 416 21.75 -35.43 -12.79
C THR A 416 21.63 -34.44 -13.96
N THR A 417 22.50 -34.55 -14.96
CA THR A 417 22.49 -33.70 -16.15
C THR A 417 21.19 -33.82 -16.95
N GLU A 418 20.66 -35.03 -17.12
CA GLU A 418 19.42 -35.29 -17.84
C GLU A 418 18.21 -34.69 -17.09
N GLY A 419 18.16 -34.84 -15.76
CA GLY A 419 17.16 -34.17 -14.92
C GLY A 419 17.22 -32.64 -15.03
N ASN A 420 18.40 -32.06 -14.87
CA ASN A 420 18.62 -30.61 -15.01
C ASN A 420 18.24 -30.13 -16.42
N PHE A 421 18.59 -30.87 -17.47
CA PHE A 421 18.27 -30.52 -18.85
C PHE A 421 16.75 -30.56 -19.12
N HIS A 422 16.02 -31.54 -18.59
CA HIS A 422 14.56 -31.58 -18.71
C HIS A 422 13.88 -30.38 -18.02
N GLN A 423 14.36 -29.98 -16.84
CA GLN A 423 13.86 -28.80 -16.14
C GLN A 423 14.23 -27.50 -16.88
N LEU A 424 15.44 -27.42 -17.46
CA LEU A 424 15.89 -26.29 -18.29
C LEU A 424 15.01 -26.11 -19.53
N VAL A 425 14.67 -27.20 -20.24
CA VAL A 425 13.74 -27.18 -21.39
C VAL A 425 12.36 -26.66 -20.98
N ALA A 426 11.88 -26.98 -19.77
CA ALA A 426 10.61 -26.48 -19.27
C ALA A 426 10.65 -24.98 -18.95
N LEU A 427 11.72 -24.50 -18.30
CA LEU A 427 11.88 -23.08 -17.93
C LEU A 427 12.15 -22.16 -19.14
N LEU A 428 12.83 -22.65 -20.19
CA LEU A 428 13.06 -21.90 -21.44
C LEU A 428 11.80 -21.72 -22.31
N ASN A 429 10.65 -22.29 -21.92
CA ASN A 429 9.38 -22.10 -22.59
C ASN A 429 8.79 -20.71 -22.29
N CYS A 430 8.42 -19.94 -23.32
CA CYS A 430 7.91 -18.58 -23.12
C CYS A 430 6.72 -18.47 -22.17
N ARG A 431 5.90 -19.53 -22.03
CA ARG A 431 4.62 -19.48 -21.28
C ARG A 431 4.77 -19.13 -19.80
N GLY A 432 5.85 -19.51 -19.15
CA GLY A 432 6.09 -19.18 -17.73
C GLY A 432 6.31 -17.68 -17.57
N LEU A 433 7.40 -17.19 -18.15
CA LEU A 433 7.78 -15.78 -18.08
C LEU A 433 6.74 -14.83 -18.71
N ASN A 434 6.01 -15.27 -19.74
CA ASN A 434 4.91 -14.52 -20.34
C ASN A 434 3.71 -14.41 -19.40
N LYS A 435 3.39 -15.47 -18.64
CA LYS A 435 2.36 -15.42 -17.59
C LYS A 435 2.76 -14.42 -16.51
N ASP A 436 3.99 -14.50 -16.01
CA ASP A 436 4.50 -13.58 -14.99
C ASP A 436 4.47 -12.12 -15.50
N TYR A 437 4.83 -11.88 -16.77
CA TYR A 437 4.71 -10.56 -17.39
C TYR A 437 3.26 -10.07 -17.51
N VAL A 438 2.34 -10.91 -17.98
CA VAL A 438 0.92 -10.53 -18.15
C VAL A 438 0.22 -10.32 -16.79
N ASP A 439 0.56 -11.10 -15.77
CA ASP A 439 -0.02 -10.94 -14.44
C ASP A 439 0.56 -9.74 -13.69
N SER A 440 1.81 -9.36 -13.97
CA SER A 440 2.40 -8.11 -13.47
C SER A 440 1.76 -6.88 -14.12
N LEU A 441 1.52 -6.91 -15.43
CA LEU A 441 0.73 -5.88 -16.14
C LEU A 441 -0.71 -5.77 -15.61
N LYS A 442 -1.34 -6.88 -15.21
CA LYS A 442 -2.69 -6.83 -14.64
C LYS A 442 -2.71 -6.10 -13.30
N GLY A 443 -1.86 -6.53 -12.35
CA GLY A 443 -1.80 -5.90 -11.03
C GLY A 443 -1.52 -4.41 -11.11
N LEU A 444 -0.61 -4.00 -12.01
CA LEU A 444 -0.28 -2.59 -12.20
C LEU A 444 -1.37 -1.78 -12.94
N CYS A 445 -1.87 -2.28 -14.07
CA CYS A 445 -2.73 -1.51 -14.99
C CYS A 445 -4.25 -1.67 -14.80
N TYR A 446 -4.66 -2.56 -13.90
CA TYR A 446 -6.03 -2.67 -13.42
C TYR A 446 -6.08 -2.17 -11.98
N ASP A 447 -5.77 -3.03 -11.01
CA ASP A 447 -5.97 -2.80 -9.58
C ASP A 447 -5.12 -1.61 -9.07
N GLY A 448 -3.84 -1.56 -9.49
CA GLY A 448 -2.91 -0.46 -9.24
C GLY A 448 -3.43 0.90 -9.73
N MET A 449 -3.80 0.99 -11.01
CA MET A 449 -4.38 2.21 -11.59
C MET A 449 -5.71 2.61 -10.92
N GLU A 450 -6.58 1.64 -10.64
CA GLU A 450 -7.87 1.88 -10.01
C GLU A 450 -7.70 2.47 -8.61
N GLY A 451 -6.77 1.92 -7.81
CA GLY A 451 -6.39 2.49 -6.52
C GLY A 451 -5.85 3.92 -6.60
N LEU A 452 -4.96 4.22 -7.55
CA LEU A 452 -4.43 5.58 -7.75
C LEU A 452 -5.52 6.60 -8.19
N LEU A 453 -6.53 6.15 -8.94
CA LEU A 453 -7.69 6.98 -9.28
C LEU A 453 -8.58 7.25 -8.06
N TYR A 454 -8.78 6.27 -7.18
CA TYR A 454 -9.46 6.48 -5.90
C TYR A 454 -8.67 7.39 -4.96
N LEU A 455 -7.34 7.33 -4.94
CA LEU A 455 -6.48 8.27 -4.21
C LEU A 455 -6.54 9.69 -4.76
N SER A 456 -6.61 9.84 -6.09
CA SER A 456 -6.86 11.14 -6.74
C SER A 456 -8.22 11.71 -6.33
N LEU A 457 -9.27 10.87 -6.30
CA LEU A 457 -10.60 11.27 -5.85
C LEU A 457 -10.61 11.65 -4.36
N TYR A 458 -9.94 10.89 -3.49
CA TYR A 458 -9.75 11.23 -2.08
C TYR A 458 -9.10 12.61 -1.92
N SER A 459 -7.95 12.84 -2.56
CA SER A 459 -7.20 14.09 -2.46
C SER A 459 -8.04 15.29 -2.91
N PHE A 460 -8.82 15.15 -4.00
CA PHE A 460 -9.73 16.18 -4.47
C PHE A 460 -10.89 16.46 -3.49
N LEU A 461 -11.57 15.42 -2.98
CA LEU A 461 -12.68 15.58 -2.05
C LEU A 461 -12.22 16.12 -0.68
N SER A 462 -11.06 15.68 -0.20
CA SER A 462 -10.42 16.18 1.02
C SER A 462 -10.06 17.67 0.89
N ALA A 463 -9.44 18.07 -0.22
CA ALA A 463 -9.11 19.47 -0.50
C ALA A 463 -10.36 20.37 -0.54
N LEU A 464 -11.45 19.93 -1.16
CA LEU A 464 -12.73 20.66 -1.15
C LEU A 464 -13.34 20.73 0.26
N ALA A 465 -13.30 19.63 1.03
CA ALA A 465 -13.77 19.59 2.40
C ALA A 465 -13.00 20.56 3.31
N PHE A 466 -11.66 20.57 3.25
CA PHE A 466 -10.85 21.51 4.04
C PHE A 466 -11.04 22.97 3.62
N THR A 467 -11.23 23.24 2.32
CA THR A 467 -11.59 24.58 1.84
C THR A 467 -12.91 25.06 2.48
N ALA A 468 -13.94 24.21 2.50
CA ALA A 468 -15.23 24.54 3.12
C ALA A 468 -15.14 24.67 4.66
N ILE A 469 -14.37 23.78 5.32
CA ILE A 469 -14.07 23.85 6.76
C ILE A 469 -13.42 25.19 7.11
N LEU A 470 -12.36 25.59 6.40
CA LEU A 470 -11.63 26.84 6.65
C LEU A 470 -12.48 28.11 6.43
N CYS A 471 -13.43 28.07 5.49
CA CYS A 471 -14.44 29.12 5.36
C CYS A 471 -15.42 29.15 6.55
N SER A 472 -15.87 27.99 7.04
CA SER A 472 -16.91 27.91 8.09
C SER A 472 -16.42 28.19 9.53
N LEU A 473 -15.19 27.81 9.86
CA LEU A 473 -14.65 27.87 11.23
C LEU A 473 -14.63 29.27 11.88
N PRO A 474 -14.27 30.37 11.17
CA PRO A 474 -14.33 31.73 11.72
C PRO A 474 -15.72 32.14 12.22
N GLY A 475 -16.79 31.62 11.59
CA GLY A 475 -18.16 31.87 12.02
C GLY A 475 -18.53 31.13 13.31
N ALA A 476 -18.04 29.91 13.48
CA ALA A 476 -18.26 29.13 14.71
C ALA A 476 -17.58 29.76 15.94
N TRP A 477 -16.44 30.44 15.76
CA TRP A 477 -15.68 31.03 16.88
C TRP A 477 -16.41 32.15 17.64
N ARG A 478 -17.24 32.95 16.95
CA ARG A 478 -18.01 34.03 17.60
C ARG A 478 -19.33 33.58 18.22
N SER A 479 -19.91 32.47 17.75
CA SER A 479 -21.11 31.89 18.39
C SER A 479 -20.88 31.44 19.84
N PHE A 480 -19.62 31.33 20.27
CA PHE A 480 -19.23 30.99 21.64
C PHE A 480 -18.79 32.23 22.47
N HIS A 481 -19.06 33.46 22.01
CA HIS A 481 -18.86 34.70 22.79
C HIS A 481 -20.18 35.32 23.27
N SER A 482 -21.25 35.28 22.47
CA SER A 482 -22.55 35.86 22.85
C SER A 482 -23.10 35.27 24.16
N ASP A 483 -23.08 33.94 24.29
CA ASP A 483 -23.61 33.23 25.45
C ASP A 483 -22.79 33.46 26.73
N SER A 484 -21.61 34.10 26.65
CA SER A 484 -20.79 34.45 27.81
C SER A 484 -20.97 35.89 28.30
N GLU A 485 -21.44 36.82 27.46
CA GLU A 485 -21.66 38.22 27.84
C GLU A 485 -23.07 38.44 28.43
N GLU A 486 -24.08 37.66 28.04
CA GLU A 486 -25.46 37.78 28.55
C GLU A 486 -25.66 37.30 30.01
N TYR A 487 -24.60 36.78 30.66
CA TYR A 487 -24.66 36.28 32.04
C TYR A 487 -23.95 37.15 33.10
N GLU A 488 -23.24 38.21 32.73
CA GLU A 488 -22.58 39.12 33.70
C GLU A 488 -23.35 40.43 33.98
N ASP A 489 -24.50 40.67 33.32
CA ASP A 489 -25.23 41.95 33.37
C ASP A 489 -26.60 41.87 34.09
N SER A 490 -26.78 40.90 35.00
CA SER A 490 -28.04 40.70 35.77
C SER A 490 -27.92 40.88 37.28
N ASP A 491 -26.73 41.23 37.80
CA ASP A 491 -26.47 41.34 39.25
C ASP A 491 -26.50 42.80 39.78
N SER A 492 -27.02 43.75 39.00
CA SER A 492 -27.14 45.17 39.39
C SER A 492 -28.57 45.71 39.30
N GLU A 493 -29.50 45.12 40.05
CA GLU A 493 -30.60 45.82 40.75
C GLU A 493 -31.43 44.86 41.62
N SER A 494 -31.10 44.76 42.91
CA SER A 494 -32.01 44.22 43.93
C SER A 494 -32.28 45.29 44.98
N GLU A 495 -33.46 45.91 44.89
CA GLU A 495 -33.91 46.96 45.80
C GLU A 495 -34.12 46.43 47.23
N ASP A 496 -33.61 47.17 48.22
CA ASP A 496 -33.86 46.90 49.65
C ASP A 496 -35.21 47.54 50.06
N PRO A 497 -36.28 46.78 50.38
CA PRO A 497 -37.65 47.33 50.39
C PRO A 497 -38.05 48.25 51.56
N PHE A 498 -37.11 48.62 52.45
CA PHE A 498 -37.46 49.23 53.75
C PHE A 498 -36.58 50.43 54.19
N THR A 499 -36.60 51.56 53.47
CA THR A 499 -36.40 52.90 54.09
C THR A 499 -37.19 54.02 53.39
N SER A 500 -38.52 54.01 53.54
CA SER A 500 -39.34 55.18 53.18
C SER A 500 -39.28 56.28 54.25
N HIS A 501 -39.23 57.53 53.79
CA HIS A 501 -39.36 58.78 54.57
C HIS A 501 -38.23 59.15 55.56
N GLN A 502 -37.36 60.08 55.14
CA GLN A 502 -37.37 61.43 55.72
C GLN A 502 -36.65 62.47 54.83
N ALA A 503 -37.15 63.71 54.88
CA ALA A 503 -36.61 64.89 54.19
C ALA A 503 -35.12 65.13 54.54
N ARG A 504 -34.28 65.71 53.66
CA ARG A 504 -34.29 67.15 53.37
C ARG A 504 -33.37 67.54 52.20
N ARG A 505 -33.65 68.69 51.58
CA ARG A 505 -32.86 69.33 50.50
C ARG A 505 -31.39 69.60 50.86
N GLN A 506 -30.53 69.45 49.86
CA GLN A 506 -29.38 70.32 49.48
C GLN A 506 -28.48 70.88 50.60
N THR A 507 -27.19 70.52 50.59
CA THR A 507 -26.09 71.38 50.07
C THR A 507 -24.74 70.63 50.13
N ALA A 508 -23.71 71.18 49.44
CA ALA A 508 -22.42 70.53 49.19
C ALA A 508 -21.32 70.84 50.25
N THR A 509 -20.14 70.24 50.02
CA THR A 509 -18.78 70.54 50.55
C THR A 509 -18.21 69.70 51.71
N GLY A 510 -16.88 69.46 51.66
CA GLY A 510 -16.05 68.82 52.70
C GLY A 510 -15.78 67.32 52.45
N SER A 511 -14.61 66.82 52.02
CA SER A 511 -13.20 67.01 52.43
C SER A 511 -12.72 66.12 53.60
N GLN A 512 -11.88 65.14 53.24
CA GLN A 512 -10.79 64.49 54.01
C GLN A 512 -11.07 63.40 55.09
N ARG A 513 -10.33 62.29 54.87
CA ARG A 513 -9.53 61.49 55.82
C ARG A 513 -10.22 60.79 57.02
N GLY A 514 -10.12 59.46 56.99
CA GLY A 514 -9.12 58.78 57.83
C GLY A 514 -9.59 57.73 58.83
N ALA A 515 -8.60 56.96 59.33
CA ALA A 515 -8.63 56.03 60.47
C ALA A 515 -9.25 54.62 60.29
N LEU A 516 -8.30 53.71 60.03
CA LEU A 516 -8.22 52.27 60.33
C LEU A 516 -8.57 51.88 61.81
N PRO A 517 -8.59 50.57 62.16
CA PRO A 517 -9.52 49.98 63.14
C PRO A 517 -8.84 49.43 64.42
N PRO A 518 -9.59 48.68 65.24
CA PRO A 518 -9.06 47.56 66.02
C PRO A 518 -9.95 46.29 65.94
N PHE A 519 -9.58 45.06 66.32
CA PHE A 519 -8.34 44.27 66.47
C PHE A 519 -8.73 43.00 67.29
N TYR A 520 -8.34 41.79 66.83
CA TYR A 520 -8.12 40.55 67.63
C TYR A 520 -9.37 39.83 68.24
N SER A 521 -9.41 38.50 68.38
CA SER A 521 -8.36 37.63 68.99
C SER A 521 -8.32 36.13 68.59
N TYR A 522 -7.14 35.54 68.86
CA TYR A 522 -6.73 34.11 68.88
C TYR A 522 -7.15 33.40 70.21
N GLN A 523 -7.11 32.07 70.43
CA GLN A 523 -6.73 30.85 69.67
C GLN A 523 -7.34 29.59 70.35
N GLY A 524 -7.21 28.36 69.79
CA GLY A 524 -7.38 27.12 70.59
C GLY A 524 -7.52 25.78 69.84
N ALA A 525 -6.60 24.84 70.06
CA ALA A 525 -6.38 23.59 69.31
C ALA A 525 -7.30 22.37 69.61
N GLY A 526 -7.63 21.59 68.56
CA GLY A 526 -7.18 20.19 68.38
C GLY A 526 -7.78 18.98 69.15
N TRP A 527 -8.45 18.09 68.39
CA TRP A 527 -8.58 16.61 68.52
C TRP A 527 -9.57 15.92 69.51
N THR A 528 -10.70 15.43 68.95
CA THR A 528 -11.40 14.09 69.08
C THR A 528 -11.58 13.33 70.43
N PRO A 529 -12.60 12.45 70.61
CA PRO A 529 -13.97 12.32 70.05
C PRO A 529 -15.06 12.19 71.21
N PRO A 530 -15.83 11.10 71.48
CA PRO A 530 -16.78 10.23 70.71
C PRO A 530 -18.21 9.99 71.35
N PHE A 531 -19.12 9.33 70.59
CA PHE A 531 -20.40 8.63 71.02
C PHE A 531 -21.59 9.50 71.55
N SER A 532 -22.87 9.10 71.60
CA SER A 532 -23.67 7.93 71.11
C SER A 532 -25.19 8.25 71.13
N SER A 533 -26.03 7.61 70.29
CA SER A 533 -27.35 7.02 70.69
C SER A 533 -28.15 6.33 69.56
N ALA A 534 -28.76 5.19 69.92
CA ALA A 534 -29.82 4.39 69.27
C ALA A 534 -30.70 3.84 70.45
N PRO A 535 -31.75 2.96 70.35
CA PRO A 535 -32.17 1.95 69.33
C PRO A 535 -33.75 1.88 69.19
N PRO A 536 -34.53 0.75 69.03
CA PRO A 536 -34.30 -0.68 68.67
C PRO A 536 -35.33 -1.35 67.67
N LEU A 537 -35.39 -2.71 67.63
CA LEU A 537 -36.10 -3.69 66.75
C LEU A 537 -36.58 -4.93 67.59
N PRO A 538 -37.13 -6.09 67.10
CA PRO A 538 -37.86 -6.51 65.85
C PRO A 538 -39.10 -7.48 66.10
N THR A 539 -39.54 -8.28 65.08
CA THR A 539 -40.31 -9.60 65.13
C THR A 539 -41.89 -9.62 65.05
N PRO A 540 -42.62 -10.78 64.91
CA PRO A 540 -42.72 -11.65 63.72
C PRO A 540 -44.13 -12.30 63.37
N ASN A 541 -44.24 -12.94 62.18
CA ASN A 541 -45.01 -14.19 61.83
C ASN A 541 -46.58 -14.29 61.70
N VAL A 542 -47.01 -15.23 60.80
CA VAL A 542 -48.29 -16.01 60.67
C VAL A 542 -49.37 -15.65 59.59
N SER A 543 -49.69 -16.70 58.80
CA SER A 543 -50.70 -16.99 57.72
C SER A 543 -52.12 -16.34 57.73
N SER A 544 -52.84 -16.17 56.60
CA SER A 544 -53.46 -17.27 55.79
C SER A 544 -54.39 -16.81 54.63
N ASN A 545 -54.65 -17.71 53.66
CA ASN A 545 -55.76 -17.81 52.68
C ASN A 545 -56.01 -16.76 51.57
N GLY A 546 -55.93 -17.22 50.30
CA GLY A 546 -56.55 -16.55 49.14
C GLY A 546 -55.95 -16.89 47.77
N ASN A 547 -56.36 -18.00 47.15
CA ASN A 547 -56.09 -18.37 45.73
C ASN A 547 -57.46 -18.79 45.10
N PRO A 548 -57.70 -18.82 43.76
CA PRO A 548 -56.74 -19.09 42.68
C PRO A 548 -56.81 -18.18 41.43
N GLY A 549 -55.77 -18.24 40.58
CA GLY A 549 -55.76 -17.59 39.26
C GLY A 549 -54.42 -17.66 38.52
N TYR A 550 -54.09 -18.84 37.99
CA TYR A 550 -52.97 -19.14 37.06
C TYR A 550 -52.78 -18.06 35.97
N GLU A 551 -51.58 -17.73 35.46
CA GLU A 551 -50.36 -18.54 35.23
C GLU A 551 -49.02 -17.89 35.68
N ASN A 552 -47.97 -18.71 35.77
CA ASN A 552 -46.63 -18.39 36.29
C ASN A 552 -45.75 -17.68 35.23
N LEU A 553 -44.80 -16.75 35.45
CA LEU A 553 -43.80 -16.40 36.48
C LEU A 553 -42.35 -16.63 35.95
N PRO A 554 -41.40 -15.68 36.05
CA PRO A 554 -40.12 -15.66 35.30
C PRO A 554 -38.88 -15.76 36.21
N LEU A 555 -37.68 -15.41 35.70
CA LEU A 555 -36.56 -14.64 36.34
C LEU A 555 -35.40 -14.52 35.31
N SER A 556 -35.01 -13.30 34.89
CA SER A 556 -33.82 -12.52 35.36
C SER A 556 -32.47 -13.20 35.10
N ASP A 557 -31.46 -12.55 34.48
CA ASP A 557 -30.81 -11.35 35.03
C ASP A 557 -29.98 -10.50 34.03
N ARG A 558 -29.44 -9.38 34.51
CA ARG A 558 -28.50 -8.47 33.81
C ARG A 558 -27.08 -9.07 33.62
N GLN A 559 -26.33 -8.65 32.59
CA GLN A 559 -25.05 -7.89 32.70
C GLN A 559 -24.37 -7.63 31.32
N SER A 560 -23.32 -6.79 31.32
CA SER A 560 -22.51 -6.29 30.18
C SER A 560 -21.53 -7.34 29.57
N PRO A 561 -20.79 -7.04 28.47
CA PRO A 561 -20.20 -8.06 27.60
C PRO A 561 -18.76 -8.53 27.98
N PRO A 562 -18.31 -9.71 27.50
CA PRO A 562 -16.93 -10.19 27.59
C PRO A 562 -16.06 -9.87 26.34
N PRO A 563 -14.72 -10.07 26.39
CA PRO A 563 -13.76 -9.34 25.54
C PRO A 563 -13.03 -10.19 24.46
N SER A 564 -12.16 -9.50 23.71
CA SER A 564 -11.20 -10.02 22.72
C SER A 564 -10.26 -11.09 23.25
N TYR A 565 -9.80 -12.00 22.37
CA TYR A 565 -8.59 -12.81 22.58
C TYR A 565 -7.76 -12.97 21.30
N SER A 566 -6.46 -12.72 21.43
CA SER A 566 -5.41 -13.16 20.52
C SER A 566 -4.86 -14.54 20.97
N PRO A 567 -4.22 -15.34 20.09
CA PRO A 567 -3.90 -16.73 20.37
C PRO A 567 -2.58 -16.93 21.13
N SER A 568 -2.54 -17.93 22.00
CA SER A 568 -1.32 -18.41 22.67
C SER A 568 -1.24 -19.94 22.64
N MET A 569 -0.02 -20.46 22.43
CA MET A 569 0.26 -21.89 22.33
C MET A 569 0.17 -22.60 23.69
N LEU A 570 -0.37 -23.83 23.73
CA LEU A 570 0.37 -24.99 24.29
C LEU A 570 -0.24 -26.35 23.91
N THR A 571 0.60 -27.37 23.98
CA THR A 571 0.38 -28.78 23.63
C THR A 571 -0.50 -29.57 24.62
N GLY A 572 -1.28 -30.52 24.12
CA GLY A 572 -1.88 -31.62 24.89
C GLY A 572 -1.88 -32.93 24.09
N TYR A 573 -1.26 -33.98 24.63
CA TYR A 573 -1.23 -35.32 24.01
C TYR A 573 -2.59 -36.03 24.12
N GLY A 574 -3.00 -36.74 23.07
CA GLY A 574 -4.22 -37.57 23.07
C GLY A 574 -4.26 -38.54 21.89
N SER A 575 -3.77 -39.76 22.10
CA SER A 575 -3.71 -40.82 21.08
C SER A 575 -5.08 -41.40 20.73
N SER A 576 -5.37 -41.61 19.44
CA SER A 576 -6.36 -42.59 18.96
C SER A 576 -6.07 -42.99 17.51
N GLN A 577 -5.85 -44.28 17.26
CA GLN A 577 -5.65 -44.86 15.93
C GLN A 577 -7.00 -45.19 15.27
N SER A 578 -7.15 -44.91 13.97
CA SER A 578 -7.92 -45.77 13.06
C SER A 578 -7.60 -45.46 11.59
N HIS A 579 -7.53 -46.52 10.76
CA HIS A 579 -7.25 -46.42 9.33
C HIS A 579 -8.46 -45.94 8.52
N PRO A 580 -8.27 -45.19 7.42
CA PRO A 580 -9.23 -45.13 6.33
C PRO A 580 -8.90 -46.18 5.24
N ASN A 581 -9.94 -46.84 4.71
CA ASN A 581 -9.87 -47.65 3.49
C ASN A 581 -10.81 -46.99 2.44
N PRO A 582 -10.48 -46.99 1.13
CA PRO A 582 -11.13 -46.11 0.16
C PRO A 582 -12.45 -46.67 -0.38
N SER A 583 -13.41 -45.79 -0.67
CA SER A 583 -14.71 -46.13 -1.28
C SER A 583 -14.66 -46.00 -2.82
N HIS A 584 -15.05 -47.08 -3.49
CA HIS A 584 -15.15 -47.14 -4.95
C HIS A 584 -16.58 -46.81 -5.44
N SER A 585 -16.64 -46.16 -6.60
CA SER A 585 -17.80 -45.75 -7.40
C SER A 585 -18.99 -46.73 -7.50
N ARG A 586 -20.22 -46.19 -7.62
CA ARG A 586 -21.25 -46.70 -8.56
C ARG A 586 -22.45 -45.74 -8.83
N ASN A 587 -22.42 -45.16 -10.03
CA ASN A 587 -23.47 -45.03 -11.06
C ASN A 587 -24.99 -45.29 -10.80
N LEU A 588 -25.79 -44.54 -11.59
CA LEU A 588 -27.23 -44.65 -11.93
C LEU A 588 -28.23 -44.30 -10.79
N TYR A 589 -29.22 -43.43 -11.01
CA TYR A 589 -30.36 -43.70 -11.91
C TYR A 589 -30.93 -42.47 -12.66
N SER A 590 -31.69 -42.79 -13.72
CA SER A 590 -32.60 -41.88 -14.44
C SER A 590 -34.01 -41.98 -13.84
N HIS A 591 -34.65 -40.85 -13.54
CA HIS A 591 -36.01 -40.53 -13.98
C HIS A 591 -36.38 -39.07 -13.76
#